data_AF-A0A6J4M9N6-F1
#
_entry.id   AF-A0A6J4M9N6-F1
#
_cell.length_a   1.000
_cell.length_b   1.000
_cell.length_c   1.000
_cell.angle_alpha   90.00
_cell.angle_beta   90.00
_cell.angle_gamma   90.00
#
_symmetry.space_group_name_H-M   'P 1'
#
loop_
_entity.id
_entity.type
_entity.pdbx_description
1 polymer ?
#
loop_
_entity_poly.entity_id
_entity_poly.type
_entity_poly.pdbx_seq_one_letter_code
_entity_poly.pdbx_strand_id
1 'polypeptide(L)' 'MSQTVLICDDAIFMRTMIGDILTQAGFTIVGEAET' A
#
# COMPACT_ATOMS: atom_id res chain seq x y z
N MET A 1 17.11 5.11 2.05
CA MET A 1 16.25 4.65 0.95
C MET A 1 14.95 4.17 1.59
N SER A 2 13.81 4.83 1.34
CA SER A 2 12.52 4.30 1.80
C SER A 2 12.25 2.98 1.07
N GLN A 3 11.78 1.95 1.77
CA GLN A 3 11.42 0.70 1.13
C GLN A 3 10.13 0.89 0.31
N THR A 4 10.16 0.43 -0.93
CA THR A 4 9.05 0.54 -1.87
C THR A 4 8.13 -0.68 -1.76
N VAL A 5 6.81 -0.45 -1.71
CA VAL A 5 5.80 -1.49 -1.49
C VAL A 5 4.73 -1.46 -2.59
N LEU A 6 4.37 -2.62 -3.14
CA LEU A 6 3.20 -2.83 -4.00
C LEU A 6 2.11 -3.50 -3.16
N ILE A 7 0.91 -2.94 -3.14
CA ILE A 7 -0.23 -3.53 -2.43
C ILE A 7 -1.06 -4.35 -3.43
N CYS A 8 -1.30 -5.63 -3.14
CA CYS A 8 -2.14 -6.49 -3.96
C CYS A 8 -3.22 -7.12 -3.08
N ASP A 9 -4.45 -6.62 -3.17
CA ASP A 9 -5.60 -7.06 -2.38
C ASP A 9 -6.90 -6.85 -3.18
N ASP A 10 -7.85 -7.78 -3.05
CA ASP A 10 -9.12 -7.80 -3.77
C ASP A 10 -10.17 -6.84 -3.19
N ALA A 11 -9.97 -6.38 -1.95
CA ALA A 11 -10.85 -5.44 -1.27
C ALA A 11 -10.28 -4.01 -1.21
N ILE A 12 -11.04 -3.05 -1.76
CA ILE A 12 -10.67 -1.61 -1.75
C ILE A 12 -10.38 -1.11 -0.33
N PHE A 13 -11.21 -1.51 0.65
CA PHE A 13 -11.04 -1.10 2.04
C PHE A 13 -9.69 -1.53 2.62
N MET A 14 -9.23 -2.74 2.30
CA MET A 14 -7.95 -3.26 2.79
C MET A 14 -6.79 -2.50 2.17
N ARG A 15 -6.86 -2.16 0.88
CA ARG A 15 -5.84 -1.34 0.21
C ARG A 15 -5.67 0.03 0.85
N THR A 16 -6.78 0.72 1.13
CA THR A 16 -6.76 2.03 1.81
C THR A 16 -6.21 1.90 3.24
N MET A 17 -6.75 0.98 4.05
CA MET A 17 -6.32 0.79 5.44
C MET A 17 -4.83 0.44 5.55
N ILE A 18 -4.36 -0.51 4.73
CA ILE A 18 -2.94 -0.93 4.73
C ILE A 18 -2.06 0.19 4.17
N GLY A 19 -2.52 0.91 3.15
CA GLY A 19 -1.81 2.04 2.57
C GLY A 19 -1.55 3.16 3.58
N ASP A 20 -2.54 3.50 4.40
CA ASP A 20 -2.41 4.49 5.46
C ASP A 20 -1.38 4.07 6.52
N ILE A 21 -1.41 2.80 6.94
CA ILE A 21 -0.46 2.24 7.93
C ILE A 21 0.97 2.28 7.39
N LEU A 22 1.18 1.85 6.15
CA LEU A 22 2.50 1.82 5.51
C LEU A 22 3.06 3.23 5.29
N THR A 23 2.19 4.18 4.90
CA THR A 23 2.57 5.59 4.73
C THR A 23 2.98 6.20 6.07
N GLN A 24 2.24 5.94 7.16
CA GLN A 24 2.60 6.37 8.52
C GLN A 24 3.92 5.74 9.00
N ALA A 25 4.23 4.52 8.58
CA ALA A 25 5.47 3.84 8.90
C ALA A 25 6.66 4.26 8.00
N GLY A 26 6.46 5.18 7.05
CA GLY A 26 7.53 5.73 6.20
C GLY A 26 7.89 4.89 4.98
N PHE A 27 7.02 3.95 4.58
CA PHE A 27 7.14 3.22 3.33
C PHE A 27 6.63 4.06 2.15
N THR A 28 7.18 3.79 0.97
CA THR A 28 6.74 4.43 -0.28
C THR A 28 5.91 3.44 -1.08
N ILE A 29 4.62 3.70 -1.26
CA ILE A 29 3.74 2.84 -2.06
C ILE A 29 3.96 3.16 -3.54
N VAL A 30 4.29 2.16 -4.34
CA VAL A 30 4.54 2.31 -5.79
C VAL A 30 3.32 2.01 -6.65
N GLY A 31 2.29 1.43 -6.05
CA GLY A 31 1.02 1.15 -6.71
C GLY A 31 0.16 0.18 -5.94
N GLU A 32 -1.07 0.03 -6.42
CA GLU A 32 -2.01 -1.00 -6.02
C GLU A 32 -2.26 -1.90 -7.24
N ALA A 33 -2.21 -3.21 -7.07
CA ALA A 33 -2.56 -4.14 -8.15
C ALA A 33 -4.08 -4.14 -8.35
N GLU A 34 -4.49 -3.96 -9.60
CA GLU A 34 -5.88 -4.10 -10.06
C GLU A 34 -6.00 -5.28 -11.05
N THR A 35 -7.20 -5.83 -11.17
CA THR A 35 -7.51 -6.95 -12.09
C THR A 35 -8.07 -6.42 -13.40
#